data_AF-A0A1G7V416-F1
#
_entry.id   AF-A0A1G7V416-F1
#
_cell.length_a   1.000
_cell.length_b   1.000
_cell.length_c   1.000
_cell.angle_alpha   90.00
_cell.angle_beta   90.00
_cell.angle_gamma   90.00
#
_symmetry.space_group_name_H-M   'P 1'
#
loop_
_entity.id
_entity.type
_entity.pdbx_description
1 polymer ?
#
loop_
_entity_poly.entity_id
_entity_poly.type
_entity_poly.pdbx_seq_one_letter_code
_entity_poly.pdbx_strand_id
1 'polypeptide(L)'
;MIKRVTRHVWARYVEEVDHLRHTPENKQLYAIRKETIERVFADLKEKHRMRWTTLRGLQKVALQTMLVFSAMNLKKLANWMWRKKGPFSIFKLRKPFF
;
A
#
# COMPACT_ATOMS: atom_id res chain seq x y z
N MET A 1 -42.44 22.34 0.39
CA MET A 1 -41.62 21.16 0.74
C MET A 1 -40.31 21.66 1.35
N ILE A 2 -40.02 21.37 2.62
CA ILE A 2 -38.78 21.84 3.28
C ILE A 2 -37.66 20.86 2.97
N LYS A 3 -36.57 21.34 2.37
CA LYS A 3 -35.40 20.53 2.02
C LYS A 3 -34.54 20.36 3.28
N ARG A 4 -34.45 19.15 3.84
CA ARG A 4 -33.56 18.84 4.97
C ARG A 4 -32.14 18.60 4.45
N VAL A 5 -31.18 19.36 4.98
CA VAL A 5 -29.75 19.15 4.74
C VAL A 5 -29.13 18.57 6.01
N THR A 6 -28.53 17.39 5.91
CA THR A 6 -27.84 16.71 7.03
C THR A 6 -26.35 16.66 6.76
N ARG A 7 -25.54 17.08 7.73
CA ARG A 7 -24.07 16.97 7.65
C ARG A 7 -23.64 15.58 8.12
N HIS A 8 -22.76 14.93 7.37
CA HIS A 8 -22.19 13.65 7.74
C HIS A 8 -21.23 13.80 8.94
N VAL A 9 -21.21 12.83 9.85
CA VAL A 9 -20.38 12.85 11.08
C VAL A 9 -18.90 13.10 10.75
N TRP A 10 -18.42 12.55 9.63
CA TRP A 10 -17.03 12.67 9.21
C TRP A 10 -16.72 13.89 8.34
N ALA A 11 -17.71 14.75 8.04
CA ALA A 11 -17.53 15.86 7.10
C ALA A 11 -16.39 16.80 7.52
N ARG A 12 -16.28 17.10 8.83
CA ARG A 12 -15.22 17.95 9.36
C ARG A 12 -13.82 17.37 9.10
N TYR A 13 -13.63 16.06 9.26
CA TYR A 13 -12.35 15.42 9.01
C TYR A 13 -12.01 15.39 7.52
N VAL A 14 -13.01 15.21 6.65
CA VAL A 14 -12.80 15.25 5.19
C VAL A 14 -12.37 16.65 4.75
N GLU A 15 -13.01 17.70 5.26
CA GLU A 15 -12.64 19.09 5.00
C GLU A 15 -11.23 19.41 5.49
N GLU A 16 -10.84 18.91 6.67
CA GLU A 16 -9.50 19.07 7.22
C GLU A 16 -8.43 18.37 6.35
N VAL A 17 -8.69 17.13 5.94
CA VAL A 17 -7.78 16.38 5.05
C VAL A 17 -7.65 17.06 3.69
N ASP A 18 -8.73 17.63 3.15
CA ASP A 18 -8.70 18.37 1.90
C ASP A 18 -7.85 19.63 2.00
N HIS A 19 -8.02 20.41 3.09
CA HIS A 19 -7.16 21.55 3.38
C HIS A 19 -5.68 21.14 3.49
N LEU A 20 -5.40 20.07 4.26
CA LEU A 20 -4.06 19.55 4.45
C LEU A 20 -3.42 19.10 3.12
N ARG A 21 -4.18 18.50 2.21
CA ARG A 21 -3.69 18.05 0.89
C ARG A 21 -3.10 19.18 0.06
N HIS A 22 -3.54 20.42 0.28
CA HIS A 22 -3.06 21.57 -0.48
C HIS A 22 -1.78 22.22 0.08
N THR A 23 -1.35 21.84 1.29
CA THR A 23 -0.10 22.32 1.88
C THR A 23 1.12 21.88 1.05
N PRO A 24 2.22 22.68 0.99
CA PRO A 24 3.40 22.34 0.21
C PRO A 24 4.00 20.98 0.55
N GLU A 25 4.07 20.65 1.84
CA GLU A 25 4.62 19.40 2.36
C GLU A 25 3.78 18.19 1.90
N ASN A 26 2.45 18.25 2.07
CA ASN A 26 1.58 17.16 1.65
C ASN A 26 1.50 17.02 0.14
N LYS A 27 1.63 18.11 -0.64
CA LYS A 27 1.75 18.02 -2.10
C LYS A 27 2.99 17.21 -2.51
N GLN A 28 4.14 17.47 -1.88
CA GLN A 28 5.37 16.73 -2.13
C GLN A 28 5.21 15.25 -1.73
N LEU A 29 4.67 14.98 -0.55
CA LEU A 29 4.42 13.61 -0.08
C LEU A 29 3.45 12.86 -1.00
N TYR A 30 2.37 13.52 -1.42
CA TYR A 30 1.38 12.94 -2.33
C TYR A 30 1.96 12.64 -3.71
N ALA A 31 2.92 13.44 -4.19
CA ALA A 31 3.61 13.17 -5.45
C ALA A 31 4.41 11.85 -5.42
N ILE A 32 4.97 11.47 -4.26
CA ILE A 32 5.72 10.21 -4.05
C ILE A 32 4.79 8.98 -4.05
N ARG A 33 3.49 9.17 -3.82
CA ARG A 33 2.50 8.08 -3.76
C ARG A 33 2.46 7.25 -5.05
N LYS A 34 2.58 7.91 -6.21
CA LYS A 34 2.57 7.25 -7.53
C LYS A 34 3.74 6.28 -7.70
N GLU A 35 4.86 6.58 -7.06
CA GLU A 35 6.08 5.79 -7.17
C GLU A 35 6.10 4.66 -6.15
N THR A 36 5.63 4.91 -4.94
CA THR A 36 5.72 3.92 -3.86
C THR A 36 4.43 3.10 -3.77
N ILE A 37 3.34 3.74 -3.37
CA ILE A 37 2.08 3.10 -3.02
C ILE A 37 1.37 2.53 -4.26
N GLU A 38 1.16 3.34 -5.30
CA GLU A 38 0.44 2.89 -6.51
C GLU A 38 1.17 1.76 -7.24
N ARG A 39 2.51 1.77 -7.20
CA ARG A 39 3.33 0.69 -7.77
C ARG A 39 3.12 -0.63 -7.03
N VAL A 40 3.06 -0.59 -5.70
CA VAL A 40 2.74 -1.79 -4.89
C VAL A 40 1.32 -2.28 -5.20
N PHE A 41 0.34 -1.39 -5.30
CA PHE A 41 -1.02 -1.78 -5.68
C PHE A 41 -1.13 -2.38 -7.08
N ALA A 42 -0.38 -1.87 -8.06
CA ALA A 42 -0.30 -2.46 -9.38
C ALA A 42 0.29 -3.89 -9.33
N ASP A 43 1.38 -4.08 -8.59
CA ASP A 43 2.00 -5.39 -8.39
C ASP A 43 1.05 -6.38 -7.71
N LEU A 44 0.26 -5.94 -6.73
CA LEU A 44 -0.76 -6.78 -6.09
C LEU A 44 -1.82 -7.26 -7.08
N LYS A 45 -2.29 -6.36 -7.95
CA LYS A 45 -3.29 -6.68 -8.96
C LYS A 45 -2.76 -7.67 -9.99
N GLU A 46 -1.57 -7.41 -10.55
CA GLU A 46 -0.99 -8.24 -11.61
C GLU A 46 -0.34 -9.52 -11.09
N LYS A 47 0.59 -9.41 -10.13
CA LYS A 47 1.43 -10.53 -9.68
C LYS A 47 0.77 -11.38 -8.63
N HIS A 48 -0.12 -10.80 -7.81
CA HIS A 48 -0.78 -11.50 -6.70
C HIS A 48 -2.27 -11.77 -6.95
N ARG A 49 -2.72 -11.64 -8.22
CA ARG A 49 -4.07 -11.96 -8.70
C ARG A 49 -5.20 -11.21 -7.99
N MET A 50 -4.92 -10.03 -7.43
CA MET A 50 -5.93 -9.22 -6.72
C MET A 50 -6.80 -8.35 -7.63
N ARG A 51 -6.75 -8.53 -8.96
CA ARG A 51 -7.78 -7.97 -9.85
C ARG A 51 -9.17 -8.51 -9.52
N TRP A 52 -9.23 -9.73 -9.02
CA TRP A 52 -10.47 -10.41 -8.68
C TRP A 52 -10.38 -11.00 -7.27
N THR A 53 -11.52 -11.06 -6.58
CA THR A 53 -11.60 -11.76 -5.30
C THR A 53 -11.59 -13.25 -5.54
N THR A 54 -10.50 -13.93 -5.18
CA THR A 54 -10.36 -15.39 -5.37
C THR A 54 -11.04 -16.20 -4.28
N LEU A 55 -11.39 -15.58 -3.15
CA LEU A 55 -12.01 -16.23 -1.99
C LEU A 55 -13.42 -15.67 -1.74
N ARG A 56 -14.30 -16.51 -1.18
CA ARG A 56 -15.66 -16.10 -0.81
C ARG A 56 -15.70 -15.55 0.62
N GLY A 57 -16.23 -14.34 0.77
CA GLY A 57 -16.45 -13.69 2.06
C GLY A 57 -15.35 -12.70 2.43
N LEU A 58 -15.75 -11.59 3.08
CA LEU A 58 -14.87 -10.46 3.40
C LEU A 58 -13.68 -10.86 4.26
N GLN A 59 -13.90 -11.70 5.28
CA GLN A 59 -12.83 -12.15 6.19
C GLN A 59 -11.71 -12.90 5.45
N LYS A 60 -12.08 -13.79 4.52
CA LYS A 60 -11.10 -14.59 3.77
C LYS A 60 -10.30 -13.74 2.78
N VAL A 61 -10.98 -12.82 2.08
CA VAL A 61 -10.30 -11.85 1.19
C VAL A 61 -9.36 -10.95 2.00
N ALA A 62 -9.81 -10.44 3.15
CA ALA A 62 -8.97 -9.63 4.03
C ALA A 62 -7.74 -10.40 4.50
N LEU A 63 -7.89 -11.67 4.92
CA LEU A 63 -6.77 -12.52 5.32
C LEU A 63 -5.77 -12.72 4.16
N GLN A 64 -6.25 -13.01 2.95
CA GLN A 64 -5.40 -13.13 1.76
C GLN A 64 -4.61 -11.84 1.51
N THR A 65 -5.29 -10.70 1.55
CA THR A 65 -4.67 -9.38 1.36
C THR A 65 -3.58 -9.14 2.41
N MET A 66 -3.88 -9.39 3.69
CA MET A 66 -2.93 -9.23 4.79
C MET A 66 -1.71 -10.15 4.66
N LEU A 67 -1.91 -11.41 4.27
CA LEU A 67 -0.81 -12.36 4.06
C LEU A 67 0.15 -11.88 2.96
N VAL A 68 -0.39 -11.39 1.85
CA VAL A 68 0.45 -10.89 0.75
C VAL A 68 1.22 -9.64 1.18
N PHE A 69 0.58 -8.69 1.85
CA PHE A 69 1.28 -7.50 2.37
C PHE A 69 2.37 -7.86 3.38
N SER A 70 2.09 -8.79 4.30
CA SER A 70 3.09 -9.29 5.26
C SER A 70 4.29 -9.90 4.54
N ALA A 71 4.07 -10.75 3.54
CA ALA A 71 5.15 -11.35 2.75
C ALA A 71 5.98 -10.29 1.98
N MET A 72 5.33 -9.28 1.38
CA MET A 72 6.02 -8.18 0.70
C MET A 72 6.87 -7.35 1.67
N ASN A 73 6.37 -7.08 2.88
CA ASN A 73 7.12 -6.39 3.92
C ASN A 73 8.34 -7.19 4.38
N LEU A 74 8.18 -8.51 4.56
CA LEU A 74 9.30 -9.41 4.87
C LEU A 74 10.35 -9.41 3.75
N LYS A 75 9.94 -9.47 2.48
CA LYS A 75 10.85 -9.33 1.32
C LYS A 75 11.62 -8.01 1.38
N LYS A 76 10.93 -6.90 1.68
CA LYS A 76 11.54 -5.57 1.80
C LYS A 76 12.59 -5.54 2.92
N LEU A 77 12.27 -6.09 4.08
CA LEU A 77 13.21 -6.20 5.21
C LEU A 77 14.43 -7.05 4.86
N ALA A 78 14.24 -8.22 4.25
CA ALA A 78 15.32 -9.10 3.81
C ALA A 78 16.26 -8.37 2.81
N ASN A 79 15.69 -7.66 1.83
CA ASN A 79 16.45 -6.85 0.88
C ASN A 79 17.23 -5.71 1.56
N TRP A 80 16.65 -5.08 2.59
CA TRP A 80 17.33 -4.07 3.39
C TRP A 80 18.51 -4.64 4.16
N MET A 81 18.31 -5.77 4.84
CA MET A 81 19.38 -6.48 5.56
C MET A 81 20.50 -6.91 4.61
N TRP A 82 20.14 -7.39 3.42
CA TRP A 82 21.09 -7.76 2.38
C TRP A 82 21.94 -6.57 1.92
N ARG A 83 21.30 -5.44 1.58
CA ARG A 83 22.00 -4.22 1.16
C ARG A 83 22.89 -3.63 2.25
N LYS A 84 22.50 -3.74 3.53
CA LYS A 84 23.30 -3.26 4.67
C LYS A 84 24.55 -4.11 4.95
N LYS A 85 24.55 -5.41 4.64
CA LYS A 85 25.68 -6.31 4.94
C LYS A 85 26.84 -6.27 3.93
N GLY A 86 26.71 -5.55 2.81
CA GLY A 86 27.71 -5.59 1.73
C GLY A 86 27.78 -6.97 1.04
N PRO A 87 28.48 -7.10 -0.10
CA PRO A 87 28.38 -8.26 -1.00
C PRO A 87 29.02 -9.56 -0.48
N PHE A 88 29.32 -9.68 0.82
CA PHE A 88 29.98 -10.83 1.41
C PHE A 88 29.32 -11.25 2.73
N SER A 89 28.17 -11.93 2.67
CA SER A 89 27.72 -12.79 3.77
C SER A 89 26.71 -13.85 3.32
N ILE A 90 27.27 -15.02 3.00
CA ILE A 90 26.79 -16.38 3.35
C ILE A 90 25.73 -17.11 2.52
N PHE A 91 24.97 -16.51 1.60
CA PHE A 91 24.12 -17.30 0.69
C PHE A 91 24.32 -16.96 -0.80
N LYS A 92 25.32 -17.61 -1.42
CA LYS A 92 25.38 -17.77 -2.88
C LYS A 92 24.32 -18.78 -3.32
N LEU A 93 23.02 -18.44 -3.28
CA LEU A 93 22.01 -19.21 -4.01
C LEU A 93 20.93 -18.28 -4.60
N ARG A 94 20.90 -18.29 -5.93
CA ARG A 94 19.96 -17.65 -6.88
C ARG A 94 19.99 -16.13 -6.99
N LYS A 95 20.36 -15.70 -8.22
CA LYS A 95 20.03 -14.39 -8.80
C LYS A 95 18.56 -14.03 -8.48
N PRO A 96 18.27 -12.78 -8.09
CA PRO A 96 16.89 -12.33 -8.00
C PRO A 96 16.36 -12.20 -9.44
N PHE A 97 15.50 -13.14 -9.83
CA PHE A 97 14.48 -12.80 -10.80
C PHE A 97 13.54 -11.81 -10.10
N PHE A 98 13.38 -10.62 -10.70
CA PHE A 98 12.57 -9.46 -10.30
C PHE A 98 13.15 -8.52 -9.23
#